data_AF-A0A505HHU9-F1
#
_entry.id   AF-A0A505HHU9-F1
#
_cell.length_a   1.000
_cell.length_b   1.000
_cell.length_c   1.000
_cell.angle_alpha   90.00
_cell.angle_beta   90.00
_cell.angle_gamma   90.00
#
_symmetry.space_group_name_H-M   'P 1'
#
loop_
_entity.id
_entity.type
_entity.pdbx_description
1 polymer ?
#
loop_
_entity_poly.entity_id
_entity_poly.type
_entity_poly.pdbx_seq_one_letter_code
_entity_poly.pdbx_strand_id
1 'polypeptide(L)'
;MSTGQESCTKSVDTITEPPAGYRLVGEDVAVPARPVLQVAESGQPDPAARLFAKWGLVVRGGAVVDLRVASGWEDKARLGWGSSVVPAVSAHVRACAPVDDRPQWLAFVGGTWVARPACLPLTITSRGQTAHVQLGVGVPCDGTTPPSS
;
A
#
# COMPACT_ATOMS: atom_id res chain seq x y z
N MET A 1 3.11 -16.90 10.80
CA MET A 1 2.59 -15.91 9.83
C MET A 1 3.11 -14.56 10.27
N SER A 2 4.10 -13.99 9.59
CA SER A 2 4.79 -12.79 10.06
C SER A 2 4.10 -11.53 9.53
N THR A 3 3.60 -10.70 10.43
CA THR A 3 3.01 -9.38 10.13
C THR A 3 4.15 -8.36 10.00
N GLY A 4 4.26 -7.68 8.86
CA GLY A 4 5.15 -6.53 8.72
C GLY A 4 4.68 -5.38 9.61
N GLN A 5 5.53 -4.91 10.51
CA GLN A 5 5.19 -3.88 11.49
C GLN A 5 5.97 -2.59 11.19
N GLU A 6 5.24 -1.52 10.91
CA GLU A 6 5.83 -0.23 10.58
C GLU A 6 5.82 0.72 11.78
N SER A 7 7.03 1.12 12.20
CA SER A 7 7.25 2.18 13.17
C SER A 7 7.30 3.53 12.46
N CYS A 8 6.78 4.57 13.09
CA CYS A 8 6.70 5.95 12.55
C CYS A 8 8.05 6.53 12.14
N THR A 9 9.13 6.04 12.77
CA THR A 9 10.54 6.30 12.45
C THR A 9 10.96 5.85 11.05
N LYS A 10 10.10 5.10 10.34
CA LYS A 10 10.32 4.65 8.97
C LYS A 10 9.58 5.48 7.91
N SER A 11 8.81 6.50 8.34
CA SER A 11 8.34 7.52 7.41
C SER A 11 9.55 8.28 6.88
N VAL A 12 9.57 8.54 5.57
CA VAL A 12 10.68 9.26 4.93
C VAL A 12 10.41 10.74 4.79
N ASP A 13 9.15 11.16 4.96
CA ASP A 13 8.73 12.54 4.81
C ASP A 13 7.40 12.79 5.54
N THR A 14 7.17 14.05 5.90
CA THR A 14 5.91 14.57 6.41
C THR A 14 5.40 15.66 5.47
N ILE A 15 4.23 15.44 4.87
CA ILE A 15 3.64 16.33 3.85
C ILE A 15 2.29 16.87 4.31
N THR A 16 1.90 18.05 3.81
CA THR A 16 0.65 18.72 4.21
C THR A 16 -0.59 18.15 3.52
N GLU A 17 -0.41 17.55 2.34
CA GLU A 17 -1.47 16.90 1.56
C GLU A 17 -0.89 15.76 0.72
N PRO A 18 -1.71 14.79 0.29
CA PRO A 18 -1.26 13.74 -0.61
C PRO A 18 -0.66 14.31 -1.91
N PRO A 19 0.41 13.72 -2.46
CA PRO A 19 1.07 14.26 -3.65
C PRO A 19 0.18 14.23 -4.88
N ALA A 20 0.47 15.08 -5.86
CA ALA A 20 -0.13 14.97 -7.19
C ALA A 20 0.05 13.55 -7.78
N GLY A 21 -1.00 13.00 -8.38
CA GLY A 21 -1.02 11.63 -8.89
C GLY A 21 -1.29 10.56 -7.82
N TYR A 22 -1.67 10.95 -6.61
CA TYR A 22 -2.29 10.08 -5.60
C TYR A 22 -3.79 10.37 -5.50
N ARG A 23 -4.53 9.37 -5.02
CA ARG A 23 -5.95 9.48 -4.70
C ARG A 23 -6.20 8.99 -3.28
N LEU A 24 -7.18 9.59 -2.62
CA LEU A 24 -7.65 9.16 -1.32
C LEU A 24 -8.38 7.82 -1.40
N VAL A 25 -8.25 7.04 -0.33
CA VAL A 25 -8.95 5.79 -0.06
C VAL A 25 -9.49 5.92 1.36
N GLY A 26 -10.80 6.16 1.48
CA GLY A 26 -11.37 6.69 2.72
C GLY A 26 -10.76 8.06 3.05
N GLU A 27 -10.55 8.33 4.34
CA GLU A 27 -10.06 9.64 4.82
C GLU A 27 -8.57 9.66 5.17
N ASP A 28 -7.97 8.49 5.38
CA ASP A 28 -6.68 8.36 6.08
C ASP A 28 -5.56 7.79 5.22
N VAL A 29 -5.86 7.34 4.00
CA VAL A 29 -4.90 6.67 3.14
C VAL A 29 -4.93 7.28 1.76
N ALA A 30 -3.76 7.51 1.18
CA ALA A 30 -3.61 7.84 -0.22
C ALA A 30 -2.70 6.83 -0.93
N VAL A 31 -3.13 6.41 -2.12
CA VAL A 31 -2.43 5.46 -2.99
C VAL A 31 -2.25 6.08 -4.38
N PRO A 32 -1.32 5.57 -5.22
CA PRO A 32 -1.16 6.07 -6.58
C PRO A 32 -2.47 5.98 -7.39
N ALA A 33 -2.77 7.06 -8.12
CA ALA A 33 -3.89 7.12 -9.07
C ALA A 33 -3.47 6.73 -10.50
N ARG A 34 -2.20 6.35 -10.69
CA ARG A 34 -1.66 5.98 -12.01
C ARG A 34 -2.30 4.69 -12.52
N PRO A 35 -2.56 4.57 -13.82
CA PRO A 35 -3.19 3.38 -14.40
C PRO A 35 -2.30 2.14 -14.30
N VAL A 36 -0.96 2.32 -14.39
CA VAL A 36 0.02 1.24 -14.35
C VAL A 36 1.24 1.65 -13.54
N LEU A 37 1.59 0.84 -12.55
CA LEU A 37 2.86 0.86 -11.83
C LEU A 37 3.89 0.03 -12.59
N GLN A 38 5.08 0.58 -12.77
CA GLN A 38 6.20 -0.12 -13.41
C GLN A 38 6.73 -1.22 -12.50
N VAL A 39 7.14 -2.33 -13.10
CA VAL A 39 7.67 -3.50 -12.41
C VAL A 39 9.10 -3.81 -12.84
N ALA A 40 9.86 -4.40 -11.93
CA ALA A 40 11.15 -5.01 -12.20
C ALA A 40 11.23 -6.37 -11.52
N GLU A 41 12.10 -7.26 -12.00
CA GLU A 41 12.43 -8.51 -11.29
C GLU A 41 13.00 -8.16 -9.90
N SER A 42 12.48 -8.82 -8.86
CA SER A 42 12.78 -8.48 -7.46
C SER A 42 13.99 -9.23 -6.89
N GLY A 43 14.36 -10.36 -7.50
CA GLY A 43 15.35 -11.30 -6.98
C GLY A 43 14.90 -12.07 -5.73
N GLN A 44 13.64 -11.97 -5.31
CA GLN A 44 13.11 -12.69 -4.16
C GLN A 44 12.95 -14.18 -4.47
N PRO A 45 13.24 -15.08 -3.51
CA PRO A 45 13.05 -16.52 -3.69
C PRO A 45 11.57 -16.94 -3.67
N ASP A 46 10.69 -16.13 -3.08
CA ASP A 46 9.24 -16.39 -3.07
C ASP A 46 8.64 -16.14 -4.47
N PRO A 47 8.02 -17.16 -5.12
CA PRO A 47 7.41 -17.00 -6.44
C PRO A 47 6.30 -15.94 -6.48
N ALA A 48 5.58 -15.72 -5.37
CA ALA A 48 4.56 -14.68 -5.25
C ALA A 48 5.18 -13.27 -5.23
N ALA A 49 6.49 -13.18 -4.99
CA ALA A 49 7.24 -11.95 -4.90
C ALA A 49 8.15 -11.70 -6.13
N ARG A 50 7.91 -12.35 -7.29
CA ARG A 50 8.81 -12.25 -8.46
C ARG A 50 9.02 -10.82 -8.97
N LEU A 51 7.94 -10.09 -9.24
CA LEU A 51 8.00 -8.74 -9.80
C LEU A 51 7.70 -7.72 -8.73
N PHE A 52 8.54 -6.70 -8.57
CA PHE A 52 8.36 -5.60 -7.63
C PHE A 52 7.93 -4.31 -8.33
N ALA A 53 6.86 -3.69 -7.85
CA ALA A 53 6.47 -2.33 -8.18
C ALA A 53 6.68 -1.42 -6.98
N LYS A 54 7.58 -0.42 -7.14
CA LYS A 54 7.88 0.57 -6.12
C LYS A 54 6.81 1.67 -6.11
N TRP A 55 6.23 1.94 -4.94
CA TRP A 55 5.34 3.08 -4.72
C TRP A 55 5.27 3.47 -3.25
N GLY A 56 5.01 4.76 -2.98
CA GLY A 56 4.93 5.28 -1.62
C GLY A 56 3.55 5.08 -1.02
N LEU A 57 3.43 4.58 0.19
CA LEU A 57 2.17 4.59 0.92
C LEU A 57 2.07 5.91 1.69
N VAL A 58 0.96 6.63 1.56
CA VAL A 58 0.75 7.91 2.25
C VAL A 58 -0.40 7.74 3.25
N VAL A 59 -0.13 7.99 4.53
CA VAL A 59 -1.09 7.77 5.63
C VAL A 59 -1.24 9.04 6.45
N ARG A 60 -2.46 9.38 6.84
CA ARG A 60 -2.73 10.52 7.71
C ARG A 60 -2.10 10.29 9.09
N GLY A 61 -1.49 11.33 9.65
CA GLY A 61 -0.99 11.35 11.02
C GLY A 61 -2.07 10.92 12.02
N GLY A 62 -1.68 10.08 12.98
CA GLY A 62 -2.55 9.50 14.01
C GLY A 62 -3.40 8.32 13.54
N ALA A 63 -3.47 8.02 12.23
CA ALA A 63 -4.26 6.91 11.73
C ALA A 63 -3.58 5.56 11.98
N VAL A 64 -4.40 4.55 12.29
CA VAL A 64 -4.01 3.13 12.27
C VAL A 64 -4.54 2.56 10.96
N VAL A 65 -3.66 1.94 10.18
CA VAL A 65 -4.02 1.42 8.86
C VAL A 65 -3.52 -0.01 8.70
N ASP A 66 -4.44 -0.89 8.33
CA ASP A 66 -4.14 -2.24 7.86
C ASP A 66 -4.28 -2.31 6.35
N LEU A 67 -3.22 -2.74 5.66
CA LEU A 67 -3.25 -3.06 4.24
C LEU A 67 -3.08 -4.56 4.07
N ARG A 68 -3.90 -5.16 3.21
CA ARG A 68 -3.83 -6.59 2.88
C ARG A 68 -4.05 -6.81 1.39
N VAL A 69 -3.40 -7.84 0.82
CA VAL A 69 -3.86 -8.40 -0.46
C VAL A 69 -5.25 -9.00 -0.28
N ALA A 70 -6.15 -8.86 -1.26
CA ALA A 70 -7.49 -9.42 -1.14
C ALA A 70 -7.47 -10.96 -1.06
N SER A 71 -8.51 -11.56 -0.51
CA SER A 71 -8.64 -13.02 -0.43
C SER A 71 -8.47 -13.70 -1.80
N GLY A 72 -7.69 -14.78 -1.86
CA GLY A 72 -7.35 -15.49 -3.09
C GLY A 72 -6.10 -14.97 -3.81
N TRP A 73 -5.43 -13.97 -3.23
CA TRP A 73 -4.15 -13.41 -3.69
C TRP A 73 -2.98 -13.71 -2.77
N GLU A 74 -3.22 -14.41 -1.65
CA GLU A 74 -2.18 -14.76 -0.68
C GLU A 74 -1.02 -15.59 -1.26
N ASP A 75 -1.22 -16.30 -2.37
CA ASP A 75 -0.14 -17.05 -3.05
C ASP A 75 0.38 -16.34 -4.32
N LYS A 76 -0.11 -15.13 -4.61
CA LYS A 76 0.13 -14.42 -5.88
C LYS A 76 0.79 -13.07 -5.71
N ALA A 77 0.68 -12.48 -4.52
CA ALA A 77 1.17 -11.15 -4.26
C ALA A 77 1.67 -10.98 -2.83
N ARG A 78 2.53 -9.98 -2.67
CA ARG A 78 3.03 -9.49 -1.39
C ARG A 78 2.98 -7.96 -1.38
N LEU A 79 3.10 -7.39 -0.19
CA LEU A 79 3.22 -5.96 0.01
C LEU A 79 4.12 -5.67 1.21
N GLY A 80 4.58 -4.43 1.29
CA GLY A 80 5.33 -3.96 2.45
C GLY A 80 6.02 -2.62 2.23
N TRP A 81 6.18 -1.90 3.34
CA TRP A 81 6.81 -0.59 3.43
C TRP A 81 7.81 -0.59 4.58
N GLY A 82 8.77 0.35 4.57
CA GLY A 82 9.73 0.52 5.67
C GLY A 82 11.18 0.07 5.42
N SER A 83 12.02 0.17 6.45
CA SER A 83 13.48 -0.01 6.37
C SER A 83 13.99 -1.45 6.28
N SER A 84 13.13 -2.45 6.51
CA SER A 84 13.47 -3.87 6.39
C SER A 84 12.25 -4.65 5.93
N VAL A 85 11.84 -4.38 4.68
CA VAL A 85 10.62 -4.96 4.13
C VAL A 85 10.82 -6.45 3.89
N VAL A 86 10.18 -7.27 4.73
CA VAL A 86 9.90 -8.67 4.41
C VAL A 86 8.58 -8.69 3.64
N PRO A 87 8.55 -9.17 2.38
CA PRO A 87 7.30 -9.26 1.63
C PRO A 87 6.27 -10.09 2.39
N ALA A 88 5.09 -9.54 2.63
CA ALA A 88 4.02 -10.18 3.40
C ALA A 88 2.66 -10.02 2.70
N VAL A 89 1.66 -10.79 3.12
CA VAL A 89 0.27 -10.61 2.64
C VAL A 89 -0.41 -9.38 3.25
N SER A 90 0.17 -8.81 4.30
CA SER A 90 -0.36 -7.67 5.03
C SER A 90 0.74 -6.78 5.61
N ALA A 91 0.46 -5.50 5.73
CA ALA A 91 1.29 -4.49 6.38
C ALA A 91 0.42 -3.66 7.31
N HIS A 92 0.96 -3.35 8.49
CA HIS A 92 0.29 -2.58 9.52
C HIS A 92 1.06 -1.29 9.81
N VAL A 93 0.39 -0.15 9.64
CA VAL A 93 0.87 1.17 10.04
C VAL A 93 0.21 1.51 11.37
N ARG A 94 1.03 1.67 12.41
CA ARG A 94 0.53 2.10 13.73
C ARG A 94 0.17 3.58 13.73
N ALA A 95 -0.65 3.97 14.70
CA ALA A 95 -0.94 5.38 14.98
C ALA A 95 0.36 6.14 15.23
N CYS A 96 0.74 6.95 14.25
CA CYS A 96 1.92 7.78 14.33
C CYS A 96 1.55 9.17 14.81
N ALA A 97 2.11 9.59 15.94
CA ALA A 97 1.86 10.92 16.46
C ALA A 97 2.16 11.98 15.39
N PRO A 98 1.29 12.99 15.20
CA PRO A 98 1.63 14.15 14.40
C PRO A 98 2.92 14.79 14.92
N VAL A 99 3.77 15.28 14.02
CA VAL A 99 4.98 16.03 14.37
C VAL A 99 4.61 17.41 14.92
N ASP A 100 3.48 17.98 14.47
CA ASP A 100 2.93 19.26 14.92
C ASP A 100 1.40 19.29 14.77
N ASP A 101 0.73 20.32 15.30
CA ASP A 101 -0.75 20.47 15.36
C ASP A 101 -1.44 20.65 13.99
N ARG A 102 -0.70 20.54 12.89
CA ARG A 102 -1.23 20.65 11.53
C ARG A 102 -1.65 19.27 11.01
N PRO A 103 -2.67 19.20 10.13
CA PRO A 103 -2.95 17.97 9.40
C PRO A 103 -1.71 17.54 8.62
N GLN A 104 -1.12 16.43 9.03
CA GLN A 104 0.09 15.89 8.44
C GLN A 104 -0.17 14.52 7.85
N TRP A 105 0.50 14.23 6.76
CA TRP A 105 0.53 12.95 6.10
C TRP A 105 1.96 12.41 6.14
N LEU A 106 2.08 11.11 6.39
CA LEU A 106 3.34 10.40 6.50
C LEU A 106 3.53 9.58 5.23
N ALA A 107 4.68 9.77 4.58
CA ALA A 107 5.06 8.99 3.41
C ALA A 107 5.96 7.83 3.81
N PHE A 108 5.60 6.61 3.41
CA PHE A 108 6.37 5.40 3.63
C PHE A 108 6.89 4.87 2.30
N VAL A 109 8.17 4.49 2.24
CA VAL A 109 8.77 3.89 1.04
C VAL A 109 8.61 2.38 1.06
N GLY A 110 8.18 1.83 -0.07
CA GLY A 110 7.95 0.40 -0.21
C GLY A 110 7.29 0.09 -1.54
N GLY A 111 6.37 -0.87 -1.52
CA GLY A 111 5.55 -1.19 -2.66
C GLY A 111 4.91 -2.57 -2.55
N THR A 112 4.67 -3.14 -3.71
CA THR A 112 3.96 -4.42 -3.86
C THR A 112 4.74 -5.34 -4.77
N TRP A 113 4.65 -6.64 -4.50
CA TRP A 113 5.16 -7.68 -5.37
C TRP A 113 4.03 -8.54 -5.94
N VAL A 114 4.24 -9.05 -7.16
CA VAL A 114 3.33 -9.97 -7.83
C VAL A 114 4.10 -11.08 -8.55
N ALA A 115 3.52 -12.28 -8.65
CA ALA A 115 4.10 -13.37 -9.43
C ALA A 115 4.17 -13.05 -10.94
N ARG A 116 3.17 -12.32 -11.45
CA ARG A 116 3.01 -11.93 -12.87
C ARG A 116 2.32 -10.56 -12.92
N PRO A 117 2.49 -9.77 -14.00
CA PRO A 117 1.76 -8.51 -14.16
C PRO A 117 0.26 -8.73 -13.97
N ALA A 118 -0.38 -7.90 -13.15
CA ALA A 118 -1.78 -8.07 -12.81
C ALA A 118 -2.42 -6.78 -12.27
N CYS A 119 -3.75 -6.72 -12.31
CA CYS A 119 -4.53 -5.79 -11.51
C CYS A 119 -4.63 -6.33 -10.07
N LEU A 120 -3.84 -5.79 -9.15
CA LEU A 120 -3.73 -6.26 -7.78
C LEU A 120 -4.85 -5.66 -6.91
N PRO A 121 -5.79 -6.48 -6.39
CA PRO A 121 -6.77 -6.04 -5.42
C PRO A 121 -6.18 -5.99 -4.02
N LEU A 122 -6.35 -4.85 -3.35
CA LEU A 122 -5.99 -4.60 -1.97
C LEU A 122 -7.23 -4.27 -1.16
N THR A 123 -7.21 -4.71 0.09
CA THR A 123 -8.15 -4.31 1.14
C THR A 123 -7.41 -3.39 2.10
N ILE A 124 -7.97 -2.21 2.35
CA ILE A 124 -7.41 -1.21 3.25
C ILE A 124 -8.43 -0.93 4.34
N THR A 125 -8.02 -1.09 5.60
CA THR A 125 -8.88 -0.81 6.76
C THR A 125 -8.27 0.34 7.57
N SER A 126 -9.08 1.37 7.84
CA SER A 126 -8.75 2.49 8.74
C SER A 126 -10.00 2.89 9.51
N ARG A 127 -9.85 3.23 10.80
CA ARG A 127 -10.97 3.65 11.67
C ARG A 127 -12.18 2.68 11.66
N GLY A 128 -11.91 1.39 11.50
CA GLY A 128 -12.95 0.36 11.40
C GLY A 128 -13.73 0.34 10.07
N GLN A 129 -13.38 1.21 9.12
CA GLN A 129 -13.92 1.22 7.76
C GLN A 129 -12.98 0.47 6.82
N THR A 130 -13.57 -0.29 5.91
CA THR A 130 -12.83 -1.07 4.91
C THR A 130 -13.11 -0.52 3.51
N ALA A 131 -12.05 -0.32 2.74
CA ALA A 131 -12.08 0.09 1.35
C ALA A 131 -11.33 -0.91 0.47
N HIS A 132 -11.81 -1.06 -0.76
CA HIS A 132 -11.18 -1.91 -1.77
C HIS A 132 -10.51 -1.05 -2.84
N VAL A 133 -9.30 -1.45 -3.21
CA VAL A 133 -8.45 -0.72 -4.16
C VAL A 133 -7.92 -1.69 -5.17
N GLN A 134 -7.91 -1.28 -6.44
CA GLN A 134 -7.22 -1.97 -7.51
C GLN A 134 -6.00 -1.15 -7.93
N LEU A 135 -4.83 -1.80 -7.98
CA LEU A 135 -3.59 -1.23 -8.50
C LEU A 135 -3.15 -1.99 -9.74
N GLY A 136 -2.99 -1.30 -10.87
CA GLY A 136 -2.39 -1.91 -12.06
C GLY A 136 -0.90 -2.11 -11.84
N VAL A 137 -0.43 -3.35 -11.74
CA VAL A 137 0.98 -3.70 -11.49
C VAL A 137 1.56 -4.36 -12.74
N GLY A 138 2.35 -3.61 -13.52
CA GLY A 138 2.88 -4.04 -14.81
C GLY A 138 1.86 -4.11 -15.96
N VAL A 139 0.56 -4.04 -15.66
CA VAL A 139 -0.56 -4.03 -16.61
C VAL A 139 -1.67 -3.14 -16.03
N PRO A 140 -2.50 -2.45 -16.85
CA PRO A 140 -3.64 -1.70 -16.34
C PRO A 140 -4.69 -2.61 -15.70
N CYS A 141 -5.49 -2.03 -14.81
CA CYS A 141 -6.75 -2.65 -14.39
C CYS A 141 -7.80 -2.43 -15.47
N ASP A 142 -8.42 -3.51 -15.95
CA ASP A 142 -9.59 -3.44 -16.81
C ASP A 142 -10.72 -2.87 -15.97
N GLY A 143 -11.02 -1.58 -16.16
CA GLY A 143 -11.84 -0.77 -15.26
C GLY A 143 -13.11 -1.48 -14.78
N THR A 144 -13.04 -2.06 -13.58
CA THR A 144 -14.19 -2.60 -12.87
C THR A 144 -14.34 -1.78 -11.60
N THR A 145 -15.27 -0.83 -11.64
CA THR A 145 -15.81 -0.17 -10.46
C THR A 145 -16.18 -1.24 -9.42
N PRO A 146 -15.73 -1.16 -8.16
CA PRO A 146 -16.26 -2.02 -7.11
C PRO A 146 -17.78 -1.85 -7.05
N PRO A 147 -18.59 -2.92 -6.87
CA PRO A 147 -20.01 -2.75 -6.67
C PRO A 147 -20.23 -1.87 -5.43
N SER A 148 -20.90 -0.74 -5.62
CA SER A 148 -21.47 0.04 -4.52
C SER A 148 -22.61 -0.78 -3.92
N SER A 149 -22.47 -1.16 -2.64
CA SER A 149 -23.57 -1.61 -1.79
C SER A 149 -23.68 -0.67 -0.60
#